data_AF-A0A959SC07-F1
#
_entry.id   AF-A0A959SC07-F1
#
_cell.length_a   1.000
_cell.length_b   1.000
_cell.length_c   1.000
_cell.angle_alpha   90.00
_cell.angle_beta   90.00
_cell.angle_gamma   90.00
#
_symmetry.space_group_name_H-M   'P 1'
#
loop_
_entity.id
_entity.type
_entity.pdbx_description
1 polymer ?
#
loop_
_entity_poly.entity_id
_entity_poly.type
_entity_poly.pdbx_seq_one_letter_code
_entity_poly.pdbx_strand_id
1 'polypeptide(L)'
;MRLQQAMLAAAFIALLLVSCRKDKDLRPPVVEVLEPVAGTTIAIPDTILVRVRVNDDHQLTGLTIELLDEGGAVVATAGTITLEGSSGTYERSMVLMDERSRPVRTPSPPGPRMAPTTAAASGR
;
A
#
# COMPACT_ATOMS: atom_id res chain seq x y z
N MET A 1 -57.22 -29.42 3.02
CA MET A 1 -56.72 -28.14 2.44
C MET A 1 -55.58 -27.49 3.25
N ARG A 2 -55.52 -27.66 4.59
CA ARG A 2 -54.43 -27.06 5.42
C ARG A 2 -53.04 -27.66 5.22
N LEU A 3 -52.92 -28.96 4.90
CA LEU A 3 -51.62 -29.61 4.64
C LEU A 3 -50.93 -29.10 3.36
N GLN A 4 -51.69 -28.83 2.29
CA GLN A 4 -51.14 -28.34 1.03
C GLN A 4 -50.59 -26.91 1.19
N GLN A 5 -51.29 -26.07 1.96
CA GLN A 5 -50.82 -24.72 2.30
C GLN A 5 -49.56 -24.76 3.16
N ALA A 6 -49.46 -25.71 4.10
CA ALA A 6 -48.27 -25.89 4.93
C ALA A 6 -47.04 -26.34 4.12
N MET A 7 -47.21 -27.26 3.16
CA MET A 7 -46.10 -27.69 2.30
C MET A 7 -45.60 -26.58 1.38
N LEU A 8 -46.51 -25.80 0.80
CA LEU A 8 -46.14 -24.68 -0.08
C LEU A 8 -45.38 -23.60 0.70
N ALA A 9 -45.82 -23.29 1.93
CA ALA A 9 -45.13 -22.34 2.81
C ALA A 9 -43.73 -22.84 3.21
N ALA A 10 -43.58 -24.12 3.56
CA ALA A 10 -42.29 -24.70 3.89
C ALA A 10 -41.32 -24.70 2.71
N ALA A 11 -41.80 -25.02 1.50
CA ALA A 11 -41.00 -24.97 0.28
C ALA A 11 -40.54 -23.54 -0.06
N PHE A 12 -41.42 -22.54 0.13
CA PHE A 12 -41.09 -21.14 -0.11
C PHE A 12 -40.06 -20.61 0.90
N ILE A 13 -40.20 -20.97 2.18
CA ILE A 13 -39.23 -20.62 3.23
C ILE A 13 -37.88 -21.29 2.96
N ALA A 14 -37.85 -22.55 2.56
CA ALA A 14 -36.61 -23.23 2.19
C ALA A 14 -35.92 -22.57 0.99
N LEU A 15 -36.68 -22.13 -0.02
CA LEU A 15 -36.15 -21.43 -1.19
C LEU A 15 -35.53 -20.06 -0.81
N LEU A 16 -36.19 -19.32 0.10
CA LEU A 16 -35.67 -18.05 0.62
C LEU A 16 -34.39 -18.24 1.44
N LEU A 17 -34.30 -19.31 2.25
CA LEU A 17 -33.10 -19.62 3.03
C LEU A 17 -31.90 -20.01 2.15
N VAL A 18 -32.13 -20.66 1.01
CA VAL A 18 -31.08 -20.99 0.03
C VAL A 18 -30.66 -19.76 -0.78
N SER A 19 -31.60 -18.84 -1.05
CA SER A 19 -31.32 -17.60 -1.80
C SER A 19 -30.50 -16.56 -1.03
N CYS A 20 -30.24 -16.78 0.26
CA CYS A 20 -29.39 -15.92 1.09
C CYS A 20 -27.92 -16.34 1.11
N ARG A 21 -27.45 -17.23 0.22
CA ARG A 21 -26.01 -17.35 0.00
C ARG A 21 -25.51 -16.08 -0.68
N LYS A 22 -24.99 -15.17 0.15
CA LYS A 22 -24.24 -13.99 -0.28
C LYS A 22 -23.04 -14.48 -1.07
N ASP A 23 -23.10 -14.36 -2.39
CA ASP A 23 -21.95 -14.57 -3.26
C ASP A 23 -20.82 -13.65 -2.77
N LYS A 24 -19.65 -14.24 -2.59
CA LYS A 24 -18.44 -13.49 -2.26
C LYS A 24 -17.86 -13.06 -3.60
N ASP A 25 -17.66 -11.76 -3.80
CA ASP A 25 -16.89 -11.33 -4.96
C ASP A 25 -15.46 -11.83 -4.81
N LEU A 26 -14.95 -12.42 -5.88
CA LEU A 26 -13.61 -12.99 -5.99
C LEU A 26 -12.80 -12.29 -7.09
N ARG A 27 -13.38 -11.30 -7.78
CA ARG A 27 -12.68 -10.57 -8.82
C ARG A 27 -11.81 -9.49 -8.18
N PRO A 28 -10.50 -9.47 -8.48
CA PRO A 28 -9.63 -8.40 -8.00
C PRO A 28 -9.88 -7.10 -8.78
N PRO A 29 -9.48 -5.95 -8.21
CA PRO A 29 -9.50 -4.68 -8.92
C PRO A 29 -8.66 -4.72 -10.20
N VAL A 30 -9.13 -4.06 -11.23
CA VAL A 30 -8.37 -3.83 -12.46
C VAL A 30 -7.57 -2.54 -12.30
N VAL A 31 -6.26 -2.62 -12.52
CA VAL A 31 -5.33 -1.49 -12.43
C VAL A 31 -4.62 -1.34 -13.77
N GLU A 32 -4.66 -0.12 -14.33
CA GLU A 32 -4.00 0.24 -15.58
C GLU A 32 -3.09 1.45 -15.34
N VAL A 33 -1.79 1.29 -15.62
CA VAL A 33 -0.83 2.40 -15.53
C VAL A 33 -0.86 3.14 -16.87
N LEU A 34 -1.31 4.39 -16.84
CA LEU A 34 -1.40 5.27 -18.01
C LEU A 34 -0.08 6.01 -18.25
N GLU A 35 0.59 6.42 -17.18
CA GLU A 35 1.91 7.05 -17.21
C GLU A 35 2.76 6.56 -16.03
N PRO A 36 4.09 6.39 -16.21
CA PRO A 36 4.82 6.47 -17.48
C PRO A 36 4.47 5.31 -18.43
N VAL A 37 4.61 5.52 -19.74
CA VAL A 37 4.38 4.46 -20.74
C VAL A 37 5.55 3.48 -20.76
N ALA A 38 5.28 2.23 -21.15
CA ALA A 38 6.30 1.20 -21.26
C ALA A 38 7.48 1.65 -22.15
N GLY A 39 8.71 1.43 -21.68
CA GLY A 39 9.93 1.84 -22.37
C GLY A 39 10.37 3.29 -22.14
N THR A 40 9.70 4.03 -21.23
CA THR A 40 10.15 5.37 -20.82
C THR A 40 11.49 5.28 -20.10
N THR A 41 12.48 6.05 -20.57
CA THR A 41 13.77 6.23 -19.89
C THR A 41 13.75 7.51 -19.09
N ILE A 42 14.17 7.43 -17.82
CA ILE A 42 14.13 8.55 -16.88
C ILE A 42 15.55 8.79 -16.38
N ALA A 43 16.02 10.04 -16.43
CA ALA A 43 17.29 10.41 -15.84
C ALA A 43 17.13 10.53 -14.32
N ILE A 44 18.14 10.15 -13.55
CA ILE A 44 18.13 10.30 -12.09
C ILE A 44 19.20 11.34 -11.71
N PRO A 45 18.90 12.32 -10.84
CA PRO A 45 17.66 12.50 -10.09
C PRO A 45 16.56 13.21 -10.90
N ASP A 46 15.31 12.80 -10.71
CA ASP A 46 14.14 13.43 -11.33
C ASP A 46 12.84 13.15 -10.54
N THR A 47 11.75 13.82 -10.89
CA THR A 47 10.41 13.56 -10.38
C THR A 47 9.54 13.01 -11.49
N ILE A 48 8.95 11.84 -11.26
CA ILE A 48 8.10 11.18 -12.21
C ILE A 48 6.63 11.38 -11.83
N LEU A 49 5.78 11.64 -12.82
CA LEU A 49 4.33 11.62 -12.65
C LEU A 49 3.84 10.21 -12.98
N VAL A 50 3.16 9.58 -12.03
CA VAL A 50 2.50 8.30 -12.22
C VAL A 50 1.00 8.55 -12.31
N ARG A 51 0.40 8.17 -13.44
CA ARG A 51 -1.05 8.23 -13.65
C ARG A 51 -1.58 6.81 -13.75
N VAL A 52 -2.56 6.48 -12.91
CA VAL A 52 -3.13 5.13 -12.81
C VAL A 52 -4.65 5.22 -12.90
N ARG A 53 -5.26 4.33 -13.68
CA ARG A 53 -6.70 4.09 -13.69
C ARG A 53 -7.00 2.82 -12.90
N VAL A 54 -7.96 2.90 -12.00
CA VAL A 54 -8.42 1.75 -11.21
C VAL A 54 -9.92 1.58 -11.40
N ASN A 55 -10.37 0.33 -11.50
CA ASN A 55 -11.78 0.00 -11.62
C ASN A 55 -12.10 -1.35 -10.94
N ASP A 56 -13.16 -1.37 -10.15
CA ASP A 56 -13.74 -2.55 -9.52
C ASP A 56 -15.27 -2.38 -9.44
N ASP A 57 -15.99 -3.48 -9.20
CA ASP A 57 -17.43 -3.46 -8.94
C ASP A 57 -17.74 -3.17 -7.46
N HIS A 58 -16.72 -3.23 -6.59
CA HIS A 58 -16.77 -2.93 -5.17
C HIS A 58 -16.07 -1.61 -4.83
N GLN A 59 -16.32 -1.12 -3.62
CA GLN A 59 -15.64 0.06 -3.10
C GLN A 59 -14.15 -0.21 -2.92
N LEU A 60 -13.32 0.63 -3.52
CA LEU A 60 -11.89 0.65 -3.31
C LEU A 60 -11.58 1.51 -2.09
N THR A 61 -10.64 1.06 -1.25
CA THR A 61 -10.25 1.79 -0.03
C THR A 61 -8.86 2.41 -0.13
N GLY A 62 -7.99 1.89 -0.99
CA GLY A 62 -6.61 2.35 -1.10
C GLY A 62 -5.92 1.95 -2.39
N LEU A 63 -4.97 2.77 -2.82
CA LEU A 63 -4.04 2.50 -3.90
C LEU A 63 -2.62 2.85 -3.44
N THR A 64 -1.72 1.89 -3.52
CA THR A 64 -0.29 2.08 -3.22
C THR A 64 0.50 2.02 -4.52
N ILE A 65 1.41 2.98 -4.72
CA ILE A 65 2.24 3.08 -5.92
C ILE A 65 3.71 2.97 -5.52
N GLU A 66 4.38 1.95 -6.04
CA GLU A 66 5.78 1.63 -5.77
C GLU A 66 6.54 1.42 -7.07
N LEU A 67 7.80 1.84 -7.10
CA LEU A 67 8.74 1.48 -8.14
C LEU A 67 9.64 0.36 -7.62
N LEU A 68 9.66 -0.73 -8.37
CA LEU A 68 10.50 -1.90 -8.10
C LEU A 68 11.68 -1.92 -9.06
N ASP A 69 12.83 -2.40 -8.60
CA ASP A 69 13.93 -2.78 -9.49
C ASP A 69 13.66 -4.14 -10.18
N GLU A 70 14.60 -4.57 -11.03
CA GLU A 70 14.52 -5.86 -11.73
C GLU A 70 14.53 -7.07 -10.77
N GLY A 71 15.02 -6.89 -9.53
CA GLY A 71 15.01 -7.90 -8.47
C GLY A 71 13.74 -7.88 -7.61
N GLY A 72 12.82 -6.95 -7.86
CA GLY A 72 11.59 -6.77 -7.08
C GLY A 72 11.76 -5.99 -5.78
N ALA A 73 12.89 -5.29 -5.57
CA ALA A 73 13.08 -4.44 -4.41
C ALA A 73 12.50 -3.04 -4.64
N VAL A 74 11.84 -2.47 -3.62
CA VAL A 74 11.26 -1.12 -3.69
C VAL A 74 12.38 -0.08 -3.70
N VAL A 75 12.51 0.64 -4.82
CA VAL A 75 13.49 1.72 -4.99
C VAL A 75 12.90 3.11 -4.71
N ALA A 76 11.60 3.28 -4.95
CA ALA A 76 10.87 4.51 -4.64
C ALA A 76 9.37 4.23 -4.40
N THR A 77 8.70 5.14 -3.69
CA THR A 77 7.24 5.05 -3.46
C THR A 77 6.60 6.42 -3.63
N ALA A 78 5.40 6.44 -4.23
CA ALA A 78 4.54 7.61 -4.29
C ALA A 78 3.57 7.69 -3.09
N GLY A 79 3.64 6.71 -2.19
CA GLY A 79 2.78 6.55 -1.02
C GLY A 79 1.45 5.84 -1.32
N THR A 80 0.54 5.94 -0.36
CA THR A 80 -0.81 5.37 -0.44
C THR A 80 -1.85 6.47 -0.57
N ILE A 81 -2.77 6.29 -1.50
CA ILE A 81 -3.92 7.16 -1.75
C ILE A 81 -5.15 6.47 -1.15
N THR A 82 -5.88 7.15 -0.26
CA THR A 82 -7.19 6.69 0.21
C THR A 82 -8.22 6.91 -0.90
N LEU A 83 -8.97 5.86 -1.23
CA LEU A 83 -10.01 5.89 -2.24
C LEU A 83 -11.39 5.79 -1.57
N GLU A 84 -12.39 6.44 -2.15
CA GLU A 84 -13.77 6.41 -1.64
C GLU A 84 -14.79 5.93 -2.69
N GLY A 85 -14.33 5.54 -3.88
CA GLY A 85 -15.16 5.09 -5.00
C GLY A 85 -14.77 3.72 -5.52
N SER A 86 -15.49 3.22 -6.51
CA SER A 86 -15.21 1.95 -7.19
C SER A 86 -14.37 2.10 -8.46
N SER A 87 -14.22 3.32 -8.96
CA SER A 87 -13.38 3.61 -10.13
C SER A 87 -12.85 5.04 -10.10
N GLY A 88 -11.73 5.27 -10.79
CA GLY A 88 -11.15 6.59 -10.92
C GLY A 88 -9.80 6.60 -11.62
N THR A 89 -9.34 7.80 -11.95
CA THR A 89 -7.98 8.05 -12.40
C THR A 89 -7.27 8.86 -11.33
N TYR A 90 -6.09 8.39 -10.92
CA TYR A 90 -5.30 8.95 -9.84
C TYR A 90 -3.92 9.32 -10.33
N GLU A 91 -3.40 10.43 -9.82
CA GLU A 91 -2.08 10.95 -10.17
C GLU A 91 -1.23 11.11 -8.92
N ARG A 92 0.01 10.62 -8.97
CA ARG A 92 1.01 10.92 -7.95
C ARG A 92 2.38 11.16 -8.51
N SER A 93 3.04 12.19 -7.98
CA SER A 93 4.45 12.42 -8.20
C SER A 93 5.28 11.53 -7.27
N MET A 94 6.39 11.03 -7.80
CA MET A 94 7.37 10.24 -7.08
C MET A 94 8.76 10.77 -7.41
N VAL A 95 9.56 11.03 -6.37
CA VAL A 95 10.93 11.52 -6.55
C VAL A 95 11.86 10.33 -6.66
N LEU A 96 12.65 10.29 -7.73
CA LEU A 96 13.71 9.32 -7.95
C LEU A 96 15.05 9.98 -7.59
N MET A 97 15.73 9.42 -6.60
CA MET A 97 17.05 9.87 -6.16
C MET A 97 18.08 8.77 -6.40
N ASP A 98 19.33 9.17 -6.63
CA ASP A 98 20.44 8.20 -6.70
C ASP A 98 20.61 7.57 -5.31
N GLU A 99 20.65 6.24 -5.25
CA GLU A 99 20.93 5.46 -4.04
C GLU A 99 22.25 5.85 -3.36
N ARG A 100 23.23 6.37 -4.12
CA ARG A 100 24.51 6.89 -3.60
C ARG A 100 24.38 8.22 -2.86
N SER A 101 23.24 8.89 -2.97
CA SER A 101 22.96 10.14 -2.26
C SER A 101 22.27 9.94 -0.91
N ARG A 102 21.94 8.69 -0.52
CA ARG A 102 21.54 8.40 0.87
C ARG A 102 22.72 8.71 1.79
N PRO A 103 22.55 9.52 2.85
CA PRO A 103 23.62 9.73 3.81
C PRO A 103 24.01 8.38 4.41
N VAL A 104 25.26 7.97 4.19
CA VAL A 104 25.88 6.87 4.94
C VAL A 104 25.62 7.19 6.41
N ARG A 105 24.91 6.30 7.12
CA ARG A 105 24.87 6.35 8.58
C ARG A 105 26.30 6.17 9.05
N THR A 106 27.03 7.26 9.24
CA THR A 106 28.31 7.21 9.91
C THR A 106 28.06 6.61 11.30
N PRO A 107 28.77 5.54 11.69
CA PRO A 107 28.63 5.02 13.04
C PRO A 107 28.97 6.16 14.01
N SER A 108 28.09 6.38 15.00
CA SER A 108 28.33 7.36 16.06
C SER A 108 29.73 7.14 16.65
N PRO A 109 30.52 8.20 16.85
CA PRO A 109 31.80 8.07 17.51
C PRO A 109 31.60 7.46 18.91
N PRO A 110 32.48 6.55 19.37
CA PRO A 110 32.42 6.01 20.71
C PRO A 110 32.49 7.17 21.71
N GLY A 111 31.54 7.21 22.65
CA GLY A 111 31.43 8.27 23.64
C GLY A 111 32.73 8.45 24.44
N PRO A 112 33.01 9.67 24.93
CA PRO A 112 34.26 9.97 25.63
C PRO A 112 34.39 9.09 26.88
N ARG A 113 35.48 8.33 26.93
CA ARG A 113 35.87 7.51 28.09
C ARG A 113 36.20 8.48 29.23
N MET A 114 35.31 8.59 30.23
CA MET A 114 35.56 9.45 31.40
C MET A 114 36.86 9.01 32.09
N ALA A 115 37.81 9.94 32.20
CA ALA A 115 39.01 9.75 32.99
C ALA A 115 38.66 9.75 34.49
N PRO A 116 39.33 8.93 35.32
CA PRO A 116 39.11 8.94 36.76
C PRO A 116 39.64 10.23 37.39
N THR A 117 38.77 10.97 38.06
CA THR A 117 39.11 12.13 38.90
C THR A 117 39.91 11.65 40.12
N THR A 118 41.20 11.98 40.15
CA THR A 118 42.04 11.85 41.35
C THR A 118 41.70 12.99 42.31
N ALA A 119 41.00 12.67 43.40
CA ALA A 119 40.84 13.57 44.53
C ALA A 119 42.14 13.60 45.35
N ALA A 120 42.88 14.70 45.26
CA ALA A 120 44.01 14.98 46.15
C ALA A 120 43.48 15.69 47.41
N ALA A 121 43.63 15.01 48.55
CA ALA A 121 43.44 15.57 49.88
C ALA A 121 44.61 16.52 50.22
N SER A 122 44.29 17.70 50.74
CA SER A 122 45.21 18.61 51.44
C SER A 122 44.34 19.52 52.31
N GLY A 123 44.38 19.55 53.64
CA GLY A 123 45.42 19.07 54.55
C GLY A 123 46.33 20.20 55.02
N ARG A 124 45.77 21.32 55.52
CA ARG A 124 46.30 22.13 56.63
C ARG A 124 45.40 23.32 56.94
#